data_AF-L8HKT1-F1
#
_entry.id   AF-L8HKT1-F1
#
_cell.length_a   1.000
_cell.length_b   1.000
_cell.length_c   1.000
_cell.angle_alpha   90.00
_cell.angle_beta   90.00
_cell.angle_gamma   90.00
#
_symmetry.space_group_name_H-M   'P 1'
#
loop_
_entity.id
_entity.type
_entity.pdbx_description
1 polymer ?
#
loop_
_entity_poly.entity_id
_entity_poly.type
_entity_poly.pdbx_seq_one_letter_code
_entity_poly.pdbx_strand_id
1 'polypeptide(L)'
;MADYSHYESLAKNWIGSITKQPVNDFEADLKSGVVLCNLVNGIRPNTILKINTYNAAYRQMENIDNFLKVVEKLGVPAGDKFQTEDLFYGNNIAKVVLTVLSFANAIQGQFSAPAVDTSGLDNLRQIASSAQKEGRQREKTSGLSLLEEGAKKAQVQASAASRTADKLIQSREKSVDTSGSLGLIESGQKEKQAMISDAKRSGTDNIIMSREKAQATAELGFIDSQHKGHQAMISDAKRSGTDNIIMSREKAQATAELGFIDSQHKGHQAMISDAKRAATDSIIKSTEKAQASAELGLIESGQVQKQQMISDAKRSGTDNIIMSREKAQATADLGFIDSQHKEHQQMISDAKRSGTDNIIKSREQAQATAELGFIDSQHKEHQQMISDAKRPGTDNIIKSREQAQATAELGFIDSQHKDHQANISDAKKTQLDQIVRQPVGGGGDDSVNL
;
A
#
# COMPACT_ATOMS: atom_id res chain seq x y z
N MET A 1 -36.51 19.06 -11.98
CA MET A 1 -35.51 18.91 -10.90
C MET A 1 -35.52 17.44 -10.53
N ALA A 2 -34.48 16.68 -10.87
CA ALA A 2 -34.40 15.30 -10.43
C ALA A 2 -34.32 15.29 -8.90
N ASP A 3 -35.28 14.64 -8.25
CA ASP A 3 -35.46 14.74 -6.81
C ASP A 3 -34.37 13.97 -6.07
N TYR A 4 -33.40 14.69 -5.49
CA TYR A 4 -32.37 14.13 -4.61
C TYR A 4 -32.67 14.38 -3.12
N SER A 5 -33.87 14.86 -2.78
CA SER A 5 -34.25 15.27 -1.42
C SER A 5 -34.07 14.15 -0.38
N HIS A 6 -34.34 12.91 -0.78
CA HIS A 6 -34.09 11.75 0.08
C HIS A 6 -32.60 11.58 0.44
N TYR A 7 -31.71 11.70 -0.55
CA TYR A 7 -30.26 11.63 -0.33
C TYR A 7 -29.73 12.80 0.50
N GLU A 8 -30.26 14.00 0.27
CA GLU A 8 -29.92 15.18 1.07
C GLU A 8 -30.30 14.96 2.55
N SER A 9 -31.48 14.40 2.81
CA SER A 9 -31.94 14.07 4.16
C SER A 9 -31.04 13.03 4.84
N LEU A 10 -30.62 12.00 4.12
CA LEU A 10 -29.65 11.01 4.60
C LEU A 10 -28.31 11.68 4.96
N ALA A 11 -27.80 12.53 4.08
CA ALA A 11 -26.55 13.26 4.31
C ALA A 11 -26.66 14.20 5.52
N LYS A 12 -27.74 14.96 5.67
CA LYS A 12 -28.00 15.83 6.84
C LYS A 12 -27.96 15.03 8.14
N ASN A 13 -28.70 13.93 8.19
CA ASN A 13 -28.79 13.07 9.38
C ASN A 13 -27.42 12.49 9.74
N TRP A 14 -26.68 12.03 8.74
CA TRP A 14 -25.35 11.47 8.95
C TRP A 14 -24.36 12.51 9.46
N ILE A 15 -24.31 13.69 8.83
CA ILE A 15 -23.46 14.80 9.28
C ILE A 15 -23.79 15.14 10.73
N GLY A 16 -25.07 15.35 11.04
CA GLY A 16 -25.49 15.75 12.39
C GLY A 16 -25.23 14.69 13.45
N SER A 17 -25.26 13.40 13.09
CA SER A 17 -24.92 12.31 14.00
C SER A 17 -23.44 12.33 14.44
N ILE A 18 -22.54 12.80 13.58
CA ILE A 18 -21.10 12.87 13.83
C ILE A 18 -20.71 14.19 14.47
N THR A 19 -21.16 15.32 13.90
CA THR A 19 -20.82 16.67 14.39
C THR A 19 -21.57 17.05 15.66
N LYS A 20 -22.61 16.29 16.02
CA LYS A 20 -23.55 16.61 17.12
C LYS A 20 -24.27 17.95 16.94
N GLN A 21 -24.36 18.44 15.71
CA GLN A 21 -25.08 19.66 15.35
C GLN A 21 -26.08 19.37 14.22
N PRO A 22 -27.35 19.80 14.33
CA PRO A 22 -28.32 19.61 13.27
C PRO A 22 -27.94 20.45 12.04
N VAL A 23 -28.12 19.87 10.85
CA VAL A 23 -28.01 20.58 9.57
C VAL A 23 -29.43 20.80 9.06
N ASN A 24 -29.88 22.05 9.02
CA ASN A 24 -31.24 22.40 8.61
C ASN A 24 -31.27 22.71 7.12
N ASP A 25 -30.50 23.71 6.71
CA ASP A 25 -30.32 24.10 5.32
C ASP A 25 -28.98 23.53 4.84
N PHE A 26 -29.04 22.52 3.97
CA PHE A 26 -27.84 21.79 3.53
C PHE A 26 -26.83 22.72 2.87
N GLU A 27 -27.29 23.62 2.01
CA GLU A 27 -26.41 24.51 1.28
C GLU A 27 -25.87 25.59 2.21
N ALA A 28 -26.76 26.30 2.91
CA ALA A 28 -26.37 27.45 3.73
C ALA A 28 -25.46 27.05 4.90
N ASP A 29 -25.77 25.95 5.59
CA ASP A 29 -25.01 25.51 6.77
C ASP A 29 -23.62 24.98 6.39
N LEU A 30 -23.49 24.35 5.20
CA LEU A 30 -22.22 23.78 4.74
C LEU A 30 -21.35 24.79 3.96
N LYS A 31 -21.92 25.88 3.45
CA LYS A 31 -21.24 26.90 2.62
C LYS A 31 -19.96 27.47 3.22
N SER A 32 -19.89 27.59 4.54
CA SER A 32 -18.70 28.09 5.23
C SER A 32 -17.52 27.10 5.24
N GLY A 33 -17.79 25.82 4.94
CA GLY A 33 -16.85 24.70 5.07
C GLY A 33 -16.53 24.30 6.52
N VAL A 34 -17.00 25.05 7.53
CA VAL A 34 -16.70 24.78 8.95
C VAL A 34 -17.31 23.44 9.40
N VAL A 35 -18.57 23.20 9.07
CA VAL A 35 -19.26 21.95 9.41
C VAL A 35 -18.60 20.75 8.73
N LEU A 36 -18.14 20.90 7.49
CA LEU A 36 -17.41 19.86 6.75
C LEU A 36 -16.05 19.53 7.41
N CYS A 37 -15.32 20.54 7.86
CA CYS A 37 -14.09 20.32 8.61
C CYS A 37 -14.36 19.63 9.95
N ASN A 38 -15.41 20.04 10.66
CA ASN A 38 -15.83 19.42 11.92
C ASN A 38 -16.30 17.98 11.73
N LEU A 39 -16.96 17.66 10.60
CA LEU A 39 -17.35 16.31 10.23
C LEU A 39 -16.13 15.38 10.15
N VAL A 40 -15.10 15.81 9.42
CA VAL A 40 -13.83 15.07 9.30
C VAL A 40 -13.17 14.90 10.66
N ASN A 41 -13.10 15.97 11.47
CA ASN A 41 -12.51 15.89 12.81
C ASN A 41 -13.34 15.04 13.79
N GLY A 42 -14.66 14.94 13.59
CA GLY A 42 -15.53 14.06 14.36
C GLY A 42 -15.30 12.58 14.05
N ILE A 43 -14.93 12.25 12.80
CA ILE A 43 -14.53 10.89 12.39
C ILE A 43 -13.10 10.58 12.83
N ARG A 44 -12.16 11.49 12.55
CA ARG A 44 -10.75 11.32 12.88
C ARG A 44 -10.23 12.60 13.54
N PRO A 45 -10.09 12.61 14.88
CA PRO A 45 -9.64 13.79 15.62
C PRO A 45 -8.35 14.39 15.09
N ASN A 46 -8.23 15.72 15.15
CA ASN A 46 -7.03 16.49 14.77
C ASN A 46 -6.57 16.30 13.31
N THR A 47 -7.48 15.98 12.38
CA THR A 47 -7.12 15.82 10.96
C THR A 47 -7.04 17.17 10.22
N ILE A 48 -7.97 18.08 10.47
CA ILE A 48 -7.94 19.45 9.99
C ILE A 48 -7.69 20.37 11.19
N LEU A 49 -6.44 20.79 11.35
CA LEU A 49 -5.99 21.55 12.54
C LEU A 49 -6.51 23.00 12.56
N LYS A 50 -6.57 23.64 11.38
CA LYS A 50 -6.97 25.03 11.25
C LYS A 50 -8.29 25.12 10.50
N ILE A 51 -9.34 25.52 11.21
CA ILE A 51 -10.67 25.78 10.65
C ILE A 51 -10.89 27.29 10.69
N ASN A 52 -11.13 27.91 9.54
CA ASN A 52 -11.35 29.34 9.46
C ASN A 52 -12.82 29.67 9.75
N THR A 53 -13.10 30.44 10.79
CA THR A 53 -14.49 30.82 11.17
C THR A 53 -14.90 32.20 10.66
N TYR A 54 -13.96 32.97 10.11
CA TYR A 54 -14.24 34.30 9.59
C TYR A 54 -15.07 34.26 8.30
N ASN A 55 -15.99 35.22 8.15
CA ASN A 55 -16.84 35.37 6.97
C ASN A 55 -16.09 36.05 5.80
N ALA A 56 -14.99 35.44 5.36
CA ALA A 56 -14.26 35.85 4.18
C ALA A 56 -14.32 34.72 3.14
N ALA A 57 -14.74 35.04 1.91
CA ALA A 57 -14.97 34.05 0.86
C ALA A 57 -13.78 33.09 0.65
N TYR A 58 -12.56 33.63 0.54
CA TYR A 58 -11.35 32.82 0.36
C TYR A 58 -11.05 31.87 1.54
N ARG A 59 -11.48 32.22 2.77
CA ARG A 59 -11.34 31.38 3.96
C ARG A 59 -12.36 30.24 4.00
N GLN A 60 -13.58 30.53 3.55
CA GLN A 60 -14.64 29.53 3.41
C GLN A 60 -14.27 28.51 2.32
N MET A 61 -13.79 29.00 1.18
CA MET A 61 -13.23 28.15 0.11
C MET A 61 -12.04 27.32 0.60
N GLU A 62 -11.12 27.90 1.38
CA GLU A 62 -10.00 27.16 1.98
C GLU A 62 -10.46 26.02 2.90
N ASN A 63 -11.53 26.21 3.69
CA ASN A 63 -12.10 25.14 4.51
C ASN A 63 -12.68 24.00 3.63
N ILE A 64 -13.41 24.36 2.58
CA ILE A 64 -13.99 23.40 1.64
C ILE A 64 -12.87 22.58 0.96
N ASP A 65 -11.81 23.24 0.49
CA ASP A 65 -10.65 22.57 -0.11
C ASP A 65 -9.95 21.62 0.87
N ASN A 66 -9.84 22.00 2.15
CA ASN A 66 -9.25 21.16 3.18
C ASN A 66 -10.08 19.89 3.41
N PHE A 67 -11.41 20.01 3.46
CA PHE A 67 -12.31 18.86 3.49
C PHE A 67 -12.09 17.93 2.28
N LEU A 68 -12.12 18.49 1.05
CA LEU A 68 -11.98 17.74 -0.20
C LEU A 68 -10.65 16.97 -0.29
N LYS A 69 -9.55 17.56 0.17
CA LYS A 69 -8.23 16.91 0.24
C LYS A 69 -8.19 15.74 1.22
N VAL A 70 -8.92 15.83 2.33
CA VAL A 70 -8.93 14.78 3.34
C VAL A 70 -9.80 13.61 2.90
N VAL A 71 -11.01 13.86 2.39
CA VAL A 71 -11.90 12.78 1.98
C VAL A 71 -11.34 11.97 0.81
N GLU A 72 -10.57 12.60 -0.09
CA GLU A 72 -9.80 11.91 -1.13
C GLU A 72 -8.79 10.93 -0.53
N LYS A 73 -8.03 11.36 0.49
CA LYS A 73 -7.08 10.49 1.20
C LYS A 73 -7.77 9.38 1.99
N LEU A 74 -9.03 9.56 2.35
CA LEU A 74 -9.86 8.58 3.04
C LEU A 74 -10.65 7.67 2.08
N GLY A 75 -10.37 7.73 0.78
CA GLY A 75 -10.86 6.76 -0.20
C GLY A 75 -12.07 7.21 -1.02
N VAL A 76 -12.49 8.47 -0.94
CA VAL A 76 -13.54 8.99 -1.83
C VAL A 76 -13.02 9.03 -3.28
N PRO A 77 -13.73 8.42 -4.25
CA PRO A 77 -13.34 8.48 -5.65
C PRO A 77 -13.28 9.92 -6.17
N ALA A 78 -12.24 10.25 -6.96
CA ALA A 78 -12.10 11.58 -7.56
C ALA A 78 -13.32 11.98 -8.41
N GLY A 79 -13.96 11.00 -9.06
CA GLY A 79 -15.19 11.22 -9.82
C GLY A 79 -16.41 11.60 -8.99
N ASP A 80 -16.41 11.37 -7.67
CA ASP A 80 -17.50 11.72 -6.77
C ASP A 80 -17.29 13.03 -6.03
N LYS A 81 -16.05 13.54 -5.98
CA LYS A 81 -15.73 14.83 -5.37
C LYS A 81 -16.45 15.96 -6.11
N PHE A 82 -17.05 16.84 -5.35
CA PHE A 82 -17.51 18.14 -5.81
C PHE A 82 -16.33 19.12 -5.93
N GLN A 83 -16.52 20.20 -6.68
CA GLN A 83 -15.59 21.32 -6.79
C GLN A 83 -16.02 22.45 -5.85
N THR A 84 -15.10 23.27 -5.36
CA THR A 84 -15.41 24.29 -4.35
C THR A 84 -16.53 25.24 -4.76
N GLU A 85 -16.67 25.53 -6.05
CA GLU A 85 -17.76 26.33 -6.63
C GLU A 85 -19.14 25.65 -6.53
N ASP A 86 -19.19 24.32 -6.56
CA ASP A 86 -20.44 23.53 -6.48
C ASP A 86 -21.19 23.79 -5.18
N LEU A 87 -20.45 23.94 -4.07
CA LEU A 87 -21.01 24.27 -2.76
C LEU A 87 -21.03 25.78 -2.50
N PHE A 88 -19.95 26.49 -2.80
CA PHE A 88 -19.85 27.90 -2.42
C PHE A 88 -20.84 28.79 -3.18
N TYR A 89 -21.03 28.55 -4.48
CA TYR A 89 -21.99 29.27 -5.31
C TYR A 89 -23.31 28.51 -5.53
N GLY A 90 -23.41 27.28 -5.01
CA GLY A 90 -24.59 26.44 -5.19
C GLY A 90 -24.73 25.87 -6.61
N ASN A 91 -23.62 25.77 -7.38
CA ASN A 91 -23.69 25.32 -8.77
C ASN A 91 -24.16 23.87 -8.92
N ASN A 92 -23.84 22.99 -7.96
CA ASN A 92 -24.22 21.59 -8.02
C ASN A 92 -24.32 20.93 -6.64
N ILE A 93 -25.36 21.26 -5.89
CA ILE A 93 -25.60 20.69 -4.55
C ILE A 93 -25.78 19.17 -4.58
N ALA A 94 -26.35 18.61 -5.64
CA ALA A 94 -26.46 17.15 -5.80
C ALA A 94 -25.08 16.47 -5.80
N LYS A 95 -24.04 17.12 -6.35
CA LYS A 95 -22.66 16.63 -6.29
C LYS A 95 -22.08 16.69 -4.88
N VAL A 96 -22.44 17.72 -4.10
CA VAL A 96 -22.02 17.84 -2.70
C VAL A 96 -22.62 16.70 -1.87
N VAL A 97 -23.93 16.45 -2.02
CA VAL A 97 -24.62 15.32 -1.36
C VAL A 97 -23.95 13.99 -1.75
N LEU A 98 -23.64 13.80 -3.04
CA LEU A 98 -22.91 12.62 -3.52
C LEU A 98 -21.58 12.44 -2.80
N THR A 99 -20.74 13.48 -2.73
CA THR A 99 -19.43 13.37 -2.08
C THR A 99 -19.55 13.00 -0.60
N VAL A 100 -20.52 13.56 0.12
CA VAL A 100 -20.75 13.24 1.54
C VAL A 100 -21.14 11.78 1.72
N LEU A 101 -22.06 11.26 0.91
CA LEU A 101 -22.49 9.86 0.99
C LEU A 101 -21.39 8.89 0.49
N SER A 102 -20.64 9.26 -0.55
CA SER A 102 -19.46 8.51 -0.99
C SER A 102 -18.39 8.49 0.10
N PHE A 103 -18.25 9.56 0.88
CA PHE A 103 -17.36 9.60 2.03
C PHE A 103 -17.82 8.66 3.13
N ALA A 104 -19.11 8.69 3.50
CA ALA A 104 -19.70 7.74 4.45
C ALA A 104 -19.48 6.28 4.02
N ASN A 105 -19.64 5.99 2.73
CA ASN A 105 -19.39 4.67 2.15
C ASN A 105 -17.90 4.26 2.25
N ALA A 106 -16.99 5.19 1.93
CA ALA A 106 -15.55 4.92 1.89
C ALA A 106 -14.97 4.56 3.26
N ILE A 107 -15.54 5.12 4.33
CA ILE A 107 -15.11 4.87 5.71
C ILE A 107 -15.99 3.85 6.44
N GLN A 108 -16.89 3.16 5.73
CA GLN A 108 -17.79 2.19 6.35
C GLN A 108 -16.98 1.07 7.01
N GLY A 109 -17.29 0.77 8.27
CA GLY A 109 -16.53 -0.18 9.09
C GLY A 109 -15.21 0.37 9.64
N GLN A 110 -14.89 1.64 9.40
CA GLN A 110 -13.73 2.35 9.95
C GLN A 110 -14.17 3.47 10.90
N PHE A 111 -13.27 3.85 11.81
CA PHE A 111 -13.43 5.03 12.70
C PHE A 111 -14.71 5.08 13.55
N SER A 112 -15.39 3.94 13.77
CA SER A 112 -16.69 3.87 14.44
C SER A 112 -17.75 4.83 13.87
N ALA A 113 -17.64 5.16 12.57
CA ALA A 113 -18.59 6.05 11.92
C ALA A 113 -19.97 5.37 11.80
N PRO A 114 -21.08 6.10 12.03
CA PRO A 114 -22.43 5.57 11.85
C PRO A 114 -22.64 5.04 10.43
N ALA A 115 -23.24 3.86 10.31
CA ALA A 115 -23.58 3.30 9.02
C ALA A 115 -24.66 4.16 8.33
N VAL A 116 -24.53 4.27 7.00
CA VAL A 116 -25.49 4.95 6.13
C VAL A 116 -25.86 4.00 5.00
N ASP A 117 -27.13 4.04 4.58
CA ASP A 117 -27.56 3.32 3.39
C ASP A 117 -27.02 4.02 2.13
N THR A 118 -26.14 3.33 1.42
CA THR A 118 -25.46 3.81 0.21
C THR A 118 -25.93 3.12 -1.06
N SER A 119 -26.97 2.28 -0.98
CA SER A 119 -27.49 1.49 -2.09
C SER A 119 -27.93 2.32 -3.31
N GLY A 120 -28.35 3.57 -3.09
CA GLY A 120 -28.78 4.48 -4.15
C GLY A 120 -27.69 5.39 -4.72
N LEU A 121 -26.40 5.18 -4.40
CA LEU A 121 -25.33 6.11 -4.79
C LEU A 121 -25.16 6.25 -6.31
N ASP A 122 -25.37 5.17 -7.07
CA ASP A 122 -25.26 5.20 -8.54
C ASP A 122 -26.33 6.09 -9.19
N ASN A 123 -27.56 6.04 -8.69
CA ASN A 123 -28.62 6.95 -9.13
C ASN A 123 -28.25 8.41 -8.84
N LEU A 124 -27.67 8.67 -7.66
CA LEU A 124 -27.23 10.01 -7.28
C LEU A 124 -26.07 10.51 -8.16
N ARG A 125 -25.13 9.64 -8.57
CA ARG A 125 -24.09 9.99 -9.56
C ARG A 125 -24.70 10.45 -10.88
N GLN A 126 -25.73 9.75 -11.35
CA GLN A 126 -26.44 10.10 -12.59
C GLN A 126 -27.16 11.44 -12.46
N ILE A 127 -27.84 11.68 -11.33
CA ILE A 127 -28.52 12.95 -11.02
C ILE A 127 -27.51 14.11 -11.01
N ALA A 128 -26.41 13.98 -10.24
CA ALA A 128 -25.38 15.01 -10.14
C ALA A 128 -24.73 15.34 -11.49
N SER A 129 -24.55 14.32 -12.36
CA SER A 129 -24.01 14.49 -13.70
C SER A 129 -24.97 15.20 -14.65
N SER A 130 -26.28 14.97 -14.50
CA SER A 130 -27.32 15.64 -15.30
C SER A 130 -27.45 17.12 -14.94
N ALA A 131 -27.40 17.47 -13.65
CA ALA A 131 -27.45 18.85 -13.17
C ALA A 131 -26.29 19.70 -13.74
N GLN A 132 -25.08 19.13 -13.78
CA GLN A 132 -23.90 19.80 -14.33
C GLN A 132 -24.01 20.07 -15.85
N LYS A 133 -24.64 19.15 -16.60
CA LYS A 133 -24.89 19.32 -18.04
C LYS A 133 -25.93 20.41 -18.31
N GLU A 134 -26.98 20.49 -17.50
CA GLU A 134 -28.01 21.53 -17.61
C GLU A 134 -27.44 22.93 -17.32
N GLY A 135 -26.61 23.08 -16.29
CA GLY A 135 -25.94 24.36 -15.99
C GLY A 135 -25.04 24.84 -17.14
N ARG A 136 -24.22 23.94 -17.69
CA ARG A 136 -23.31 24.26 -18.81
C ARG A 136 -24.06 24.57 -20.12
N GLN A 137 -25.25 23.98 -20.33
CA GLN A 137 -26.11 24.28 -21.47
C GLN A 137 -26.79 25.65 -21.32
N ARG A 138 -27.19 26.04 -20.10
CA ARG A 138 -27.78 27.36 -19.80
C ARG A 138 -26.79 28.51 -20.00
N GLU A 139 -25.53 28.34 -19.61
CA GLU A 139 -24.49 29.36 -19.89
C GLU A 139 -24.25 29.54 -21.39
N LYS A 140 -24.19 28.43 -22.15
CA LYS A 140 -24.03 28.47 -23.61
C LYS A 140 -25.23 29.10 -24.32
N THR A 141 -26.45 28.78 -23.90
CA THR A 141 -27.68 29.34 -24.49
C THR A 141 -27.90 30.80 -24.10
N SER A 142 -27.53 31.20 -22.87
CA SER A 142 -27.62 32.61 -22.44
C SER A 142 -26.63 33.50 -23.20
N GLY A 143 -25.39 33.03 -23.41
CA GLY A 143 -24.41 33.72 -24.24
C GLY A 143 -24.83 33.84 -25.72
N LEU A 144 -25.46 32.80 -26.27
CA LEU A 144 -26.01 32.83 -27.64
C LEU A 144 -27.22 33.78 -27.77
N SER A 145 -28.12 33.80 -26.78
CA SER A 145 -29.32 34.65 -26.78
C SER A 145 -28.99 36.14 -26.73
N LEU A 146 -27.95 36.53 -25.98
CA LEU A 146 -27.46 37.93 -25.93
C LEU A 146 -26.91 38.41 -27.27
N LEU A 147 -26.25 37.52 -28.02
CA LEU A 147 -25.74 37.81 -29.37
C LEU A 147 -26.87 37.90 -30.40
N GLU A 148 -27.86 36.99 -30.31
CA GLU A 148 -29.01 36.98 -31.22
C GLU A 148 -29.94 38.18 -30.98
N GLU A 149 -30.13 38.61 -29.74
CA GLU A 149 -30.92 39.80 -29.43
C GLU A 149 -30.22 41.11 -29.83
N GLY A 150 -28.89 41.15 -29.76
CA GLY A 150 -28.09 42.23 -30.34
C GLY A 150 -28.26 42.32 -31.87
N ALA A 151 -28.26 41.18 -32.57
CA ALA A 151 -28.47 41.12 -34.01
C ALA A 151 -29.88 41.55 -34.43
N LYS A 152 -30.92 41.14 -33.69
CA LYS A 152 -32.32 41.55 -33.94
C LYS A 152 -32.53 43.04 -33.72
N LYS A 153 -31.94 43.64 -32.67
CA LYS A 153 -32.02 45.09 -32.42
C LYS A 153 -31.33 45.91 -33.52
N ALA A 154 -30.19 45.44 -34.03
CA ALA A 154 -29.50 46.07 -35.15
C ALA A 154 -30.32 46.00 -36.47
N GLN A 155 -30.99 44.87 -36.73
CA GLN A 155 -31.83 44.70 -37.93
C GLN A 155 -33.12 45.56 -37.89
N VAL A 156 -33.73 45.71 -36.71
CA VAL A 156 -34.90 46.58 -36.52
C VAL A 156 -34.51 48.07 -36.66
N GLN A 157 -33.33 48.48 -36.18
CA GLN A 157 -32.84 49.84 -36.36
C GLN A 157 -32.49 50.16 -37.83
N ALA A 158 -31.89 49.22 -38.56
CA ALA A 158 -31.59 49.38 -39.99
C ALA A 158 -32.85 49.50 -40.85
N SER A 159 -33.90 48.71 -40.55
CA SER A 159 -35.18 48.77 -41.26
C SER A 159 -36.02 50.02 -40.92
N ALA A 160 -35.90 50.56 -39.71
CA ALA A 160 -36.49 51.85 -39.33
C ALA A 160 -35.83 53.05 -40.04
N ALA A 161 -34.50 53.02 -40.19
CA ALA A 161 -33.75 54.04 -40.93
C ALA A 161 -34.13 54.06 -42.43
N SER A 162 -34.28 52.89 -43.05
CA SER A 162 -34.72 52.78 -44.45
C SER A 162 -36.13 53.34 -44.67
N ARG A 163 -37.09 53.03 -43.79
CA ARG A 163 -38.47 53.55 -43.88
C ARG A 163 -38.57 55.06 -43.66
N THR A 164 -37.64 55.64 -42.91
CA THR A 164 -37.57 57.08 -42.67
C THR A 164 -36.98 57.82 -43.87
N ALA A 165 -35.99 57.22 -44.54
CA ALA A 165 -35.45 57.72 -45.80
C ALA A 165 -36.51 57.72 -46.92
N ASP A 166 -37.30 56.66 -47.06
CA ASP A 166 -38.37 56.58 -48.08
C ASP A 166 -39.49 57.60 -47.84
N LYS A 167 -39.87 57.84 -46.58
CA LYS A 167 -40.86 58.87 -46.23
C LYS A 167 -40.37 60.29 -46.54
N LEU A 168 -39.08 60.56 -46.33
CA LEU A 168 -38.47 61.88 -46.63
C LEU A 168 -38.38 62.15 -48.15
N ILE A 169 -38.09 61.11 -48.94
CA ILE A 169 -38.08 61.19 -50.42
C ILE A 169 -39.50 61.47 -50.93
N GLN A 170 -40.51 60.75 -50.43
CA GLN A 170 -41.91 60.93 -50.86
C GLN A 170 -42.54 62.26 -50.42
N SER A 171 -42.11 62.84 -49.29
CA SER A 171 -42.53 64.18 -48.87
C SER A 171 -41.90 65.31 -49.70
N ARG A 172 -40.72 65.08 -50.28
CA ARG A 172 -40.01 66.05 -51.13
C ARG A 172 -40.58 66.09 -52.55
N GLU A 173 -41.16 64.98 -53.02
CA GLU A 173 -41.88 64.91 -54.30
C GLU A 173 -43.29 65.53 -54.22
N LYS A 174 -43.98 65.46 -53.08
CA LYS A 174 -45.33 66.05 -52.90
C LYS A 174 -45.35 67.57 -52.69
N SER A 175 -44.26 68.20 -52.28
CA SER A 175 -44.21 69.65 -52.03
C SER A 175 -43.99 70.49 -53.30
N VAL A 176 -43.83 69.87 -54.47
CA VAL A 176 -43.61 70.58 -55.74
C VAL A 176 -44.93 70.94 -56.46
N ASP A 177 -46.07 70.32 -56.12
CA ASP A 177 -47.26 70.35 -56.98
C ASP A 177 -48.55 71.00 -56.40
N THR A 178 -48.53 71.71 -55.27
CA THR A 178 -49.78 72.32 -54.73
C THR A 178 -49.69 73.81 -54.41
N SER A 179 -49.65 74.61 -55.47
CA SER A 179 -50.27 75.93 -55.49
C SER A 179 -51.69 75.76 -56.04
N GLY A 180 -52.70 75.71 -55.17
CA GLY A 180 -54.09 75.59 -55.63
C GLY A 180 -55.12 75.30 -54.53
N SER A 181 -55.98 76.30 -54.31
CA SER A 181 -57.43 76.17 -54.00
C SER A 181 -57.92 76.47 -52.58
N LEU A 182 -58.63 77.61 -52.51
CA LEU A 182 -59.57 78.09 -51.49
C LEU A 182 -60.80 77.18 -51.31
N GLY A 183 -61.36 77.17 -50.09
CA GLY A 183 -62.81 77.04 -49.87
C GLY A 183 -63.19 76.41 -48.54
N LEU A 184 -63.94 77.14 -47.69
CA LEU A 184 -65.04 76.70 -46.80
C LEU A 184 -65.18 77.60 -45.54
N ILE A 185 -66.01 78.65 -45.61
CA ILE A 185 -66.72 79.20 -44.43
C ILE A 185 -68.11 79.65 -44.88
N GLU A 186 -69.11 78.80 -44.69
CA GLU A 186 -70.51 79.19 -44.83
C GLU A 186 -71.39 78.33 -43.90
N SER A 187 -71.65 78.82 -42.68
CA SER A 187 -72.86 78.52 -41.91
C SER A 187 -72.87 79.34 -40.62
N GLY A 188 -73.79 80.29 -40.50
CA GLY A 188 -73.94 81.09 -39.27
C GLY A 188 -74.73 82.40 -39.35
N GLN A 189 -75.46 82.70 -40.44
CA GLN A 189 -76.25 83.93 -40.55
C GLN A 189 -77.71 83.67 -40.94
N LYS A 190 -78.46 82.93 -40.11
CA LYS A 190 -79.92 82.76 -40.31
C LYS A 190 -80.83 83.11 -39.13
N GLU A 191 -80.33 83.72 -38.05
CA GLU A 191 -81.18 84.04 -36.88
C GLU A 191 -81.29 85.53 -36.51
N LYS A 192 -80.80 86.46 -37.34
CA LYS A 192 -80.90 87.92 -37.09
C LYS A 192 -81.75 88.70 -38.10
N GLN A 193 -82.75 88.07 -38.71
CA GLN A 193 -83.67 88.73 -39.66
C GLN A 193 -85.16 88.70 -39.26
N ALA A 194 -85.51 88.33 -38.02
CA ALA A 194 -86.92 88.21 -37.60
C ALA A 194 -87.45 89.32 -36.65
N MET A 195 -86.70 90.38 -36.36
CA MET A 195 -87.21 91.50 -35.52
C MET A 195 -86.75 92.87 -36.02
N ILE A 196 -87.10 93.24 -37.26
CA ILE A 196 -87.05 94.65 -37.71
C ILE A 196 -88.20 94.88 -38.71
N SER A 197 -89.45 94.85 -38.24
CA SER A 197 -90.62 95.14 -39.08
C SER A 197 -91.57 96.22 -38.54
N ASP A 198 -91.24 96.94 -37.46
CA ASP A 198 -92.15 97.95 -36.88
C ASP A 198 -91.48 99.28 -36.47
N ALA A 199 -90.77 99.94 -37.38
CA ALA A 199 -90.40 101.34 -37.20
C ALA A 199 -90.26 102.11 -38.53
N LYS A 200 -91.36 102.21 -39.29
CA LYS A 200 -91.51 103.26 -40.32
C LYS A 200 -91.79 104.60 -39.64
N ARG A 201 -90.76 105.28 -39.14
CA ARG A 201 -90.75 106.74 -38.87
C ARG A 201 -89.32 107.22 -38.60
N SER A 202 -88.88 108.22 -39.37
CA SER A 202 -87.53 108.86 -39.41
C SER A 202 -86.60 108.31 -40.50
N GLY A 203 -86.57 109.02 -41.64
CA GLY A 203 -85.82 108.67 -42.86
C GLY A 203 -84.36 109.12 -42.88
N THR A 204 -83.84 109.74 -41.81
CA THR A 204 -82.47 110.27 -41.78
C THR A 204 -81.61 109.68 -40.67
N ASP A 205 -82.17 109.37 -39.50
CA ASP A 205 -81.38 108.79 -38.39
C ASP A 205 -81.01 107.32 -38.63
N ASN A 206 -81.85 106.58 -39.38
CA ASN A 206 -81.65 105.16 -39.64
C ASN A 206 -80.46 104.86 -40.56
N ILE A 207 -80.10 105.75 -41.48
CA ILE A 207 -78.94 105.56 -42.39
C ILE A 207 -77.63 105.85 -41.63
N ILE A 208 -77.63 106.85 -40.75
CA ILE A 208 -76.45 107.21 -39.95
C ILE A 208 -76.19 106.13 -38.89
N MET A 209 -77.20 105.75 -38.11
CA MET A 209 -77.04 104.72 -37.08
C MET A 209 -76.73 103.33 -37.64
N SER A 210 -77.25 102.96 -38.82
CA SER A 210 -76.91 101.67 -39.45
C SER A 210 -75.47 101.64 -39.98
N ARG A 211 -74.98 102.76 -40.51
CA ARG A 211 -73.58 102.89 -40.96
C ARG A 211 -72.60 102.91 -39.78
N GLU A 212 -72.88 103.67 -38.72
CA GLU A 212 -72.06 103.67 -37.50
C GLU A 212 -72.08 102.31 -36.81
N LYS A 213 -73.23 101.63 -36.72
CA LYS A 213 -73.31 100.29 -36.15
C LYS A 213 -72.55 99.26 -36.99
N ALA A 214 -72.59 99.37 -38.32
CA ALA A 214 -71.81 98.51 -39.21
C ALA A 214 -70.29 98.78 -39.07
N GLN A 215 -69.87 100.04 -38.98
CA GLN A 215 -68.48 100.40 -38.72
C GLN A 215 -68.01 99.93 -37.35
N ALA A 216 -68.77 100.14 -36.29
CA ALA A 216 -68.44 99.67 -34.94
C ALA A 216 -68.39 98.14 -34.85
N THR A 217 -69.28 97.43 -35.55
CA THR A 217 -69.25 95.95 -35.59
C THR A 217 -68.05 95.43 -36.36
N ALA A 218 -67.67 96.10 -37.46
CA ALA A 218 -66.47 95.76 -38.23
C ALA A 218 -65.18 96.04 -37.44
N GLU A 219 -65.11 97.18 -36.73
CA GLU A 219 -63.98 97.52 -35.86
C GLU A 219 -63.86 96.55 -34.69
N LEU A 220 -64.97 96.19 -34.03
CA LEU A 220 -64.96 95.17 -32.96
C LEU A 220 -64.55 93.79 -33.48
N GLY A 221 -64.99 93.39 -34.67
CA GLY A 221 -64.58 92.14 -35.31
C GLY A 221 -63.10 92.12 -35.68
N PHE A 222 -62.55 93.26 -36.13
CA PHE A 222 -61.12 93.41 -36.41
C PHE A 222 -60.28 93.35 -35.13
N ILE A 223 -60.73 94.02 -34.07
CA ILE A 223 -60.06 94.01 -32.75
C ILE A 223 -60.10 92.61 -32.13
N ASP A 224 -61.21 91.87 -32.21
CA ASP A 224 -61.30 90.49 -31.69
C ASP A 224 -60.37 89.53 -32.47
N SER A 225 -60.30 89.66 -33.80
CA SER A 225 -59.39 88.88 -34.64
C SER A 225 -57.92 89.17 -34.30
N GLN A 226 -57.55 90.45 -34.16
CA GLN A 226 -56.21 90.86 -33.73
C GLN A 226 -55.87 90.33 -32.33
N HIS A 227 -56.81 90.41 -31.39
CA HIS A 227 -56.61 89.94 -30.02
C HIS A 227 -56.44 88.42 -29.95
N LYS A 228 -57.22 87.65 -30.71
CA LYS A 228 -57.03 86.19 -30.86
C LYS A 228 -55.69 85.84 -31.49
N GLY A 229 -55.26 86.58 -32.51
CA GLY A 229 -53.93 86.43 -33.11
C GLY A 229 -52.80 86.66 -32.11
N HIS A 230 -52.86 87.74 -31.33
CA HIS A 230 -51.87 88.03 -30.30
C HIS A 230 -51.89 86.99 -29.16
N GLN A 231 -53.06 86.49 -28.74
CA GLN A 231 -53.14 85.43 -27.73
C GLN A 231 -52.53 84.11 -28.19
N ALA A 232 -52.72 83.74 -29.47
CA ALA A 232 -52.08 82.57 -30.05
C ALA A 232 -50.55 82.73 -30.07
N MET A 233 -50.04 83.87 -30.54
CA MET A 233 -48.60 84.16 -30.54
C MET A 233 -47.96 84.14 -29.14
N ILE A 234 -48.64 84.69 -28.13
CA ILE A 234 -48.15 84.66 -26.74
C ILE A 234 -48.10 83.23 -26.20
N SER A 235 -49.09 82.40 -26.55
CA SER A 235 -49.15 81.00 -26.12
C SER A 235 -48.05 80.16 -26.76
N ASP A 236 -47.79 80.35 -28.06
CA ASP A 236 -46.71 79.68 -28.78
C ASP A 236 -45.32 80.12 -28.29
N ALA A 237 -45.14 81.41 -28.00
CA ALA A 237 -43.90 81.93 -27.43
C ALA A 237 -43.62 81.35 -26.03
N LYS A 238 -44.66 81.22 -25.19
CA LYS A 238 -44.53 80.57 -23.87
C LYS A 238 -44.17 79.10 -23.99
N ARG A 239 -44.81 78.36 -24.90
CA ARG A 239 -44.55 76.94 -25.14
C ARG A 239 -43.12 76.70 -25.66
N SER A 240 -42.68 77.50 -26.63
CA SER A 240 -41.31 77.52 -27.16
C SER A 240 -40.25 77.79 -26.08
N GLY A 241 -40.50 78.76 -25.18
CA GLY A 241 -39.62 79.04 -24.05
C GLY A 241 -39.47 77.85 -23.11
N THR A 242 -40.58 77.20 -22.74
CA THR A 242 -40.56 75.99 -21.89
C THR A 242 -39.87 74.81 -22.58
N ASP A 243 -40.12 74.57 -23.87
CA ASP A 243 -39.52 73.46 -24.61
C ASP A 243 -37.99 73.62 -24.71
N ASN A 244 -37.51 74.86 -24.90
CA ASN A 244 -36.07 75.16 -24.91
C ASN A 244 -35.40 74.94 -23.53
N ILE A 245 -36.09 75.25 -22.43
CA ILE A 245 -35.59 75.00 -21.07
C ILE A 245 -35.55 73.49 -20.77
N ILE A 246 -36.55 72.72 -21.21
CA ILE A 246 -36.60 71.27 -21.03
C ILE A 246 -35.49 70.59 -21.82
N MET A 247 -35.34 70.92 -23.11
CA MET A 247 -34.29 70.34 -23.96
C MET A 247 -32.88 70.65 -23.45
N SER A 248 -32.62 71.87 -22.97
CA SER A 248 -31.31 72.23 -22.42
C SER A 248 -30.99 71.49 -21.12
N ARG A 249 -31.99 71.26 -20.26
CA ARG A 249 -31.84 70.47 -19.03
C ARG A 249 -31.60 68.99 -19.32
N GLU A 250 -32.36 68.39 -20.24
CA GLU A 250 -32.19 66.99 -20.64
C GLU A 250 -30.81 66.76 -21.28
N LYS A 251 -30.37 67.67 -22.15
CA LYS A 251 -29.02 67.62 -22.74
C LYS A 251 -27.92 67.69 -21.68
N ALA A 252 -28.09 68.56 -20.67
CA ALA A 252 -27.13 68.67 -19.57
C ALA A 252 -27.10 67.39 -18.70
N GLN A 253 -28.26 66.78 -18.43
CA GLN A 253 -28.36 65.53 -17.69
C GLN A 253 -27.73 64.35 -18.45
N ALA A 254 -28.04 64.20 -19.74
CA ALA A 254 -27.44 63.15 -20.56
C ALA A 254 -25.91 63.28 -20.68
N THR A 255 -25.40 64.51 -20.74
CA THR A 255 -23.95 64.77 -20.79
C THR A 255 -23.27 64.41 -19.46
N ALA A 256 -23.92 64.69 -18.33
CA ALA A 256 -23.40 64.34 -17.01
C ALA A 256 -23.41 62.81 -16.76
N GLU A 257 -24.46 62.11 -17.18
CA GLU A 257 -24.55 60.65 -17.08
C GLU A 257 -23.50 59.95 -17.94
N LEU A 258 -23.27 60.41 -19.18
CA LEU A 258 -22.21 59.88 -20.05
C LEU A 258 -20.81 60.10 -19.46
N GLY A 259 -20.55 61.27 -18.86
CA GLY A 259 -19.29 61.56 -18.18
C GLY A 259 -19.03 60.67 -16.96
N PHE A 260 -20.08 60.38 -16.19
CA PHE A 260 -20.00 59.46 -15.04
C PHE A 260 -19.71 58.03 -15.48
N ILE A 261 -20.39 57.55 -16.52
CA ILE A 261 -20.18 56.20 -17.08
C ILE A 261 -18.76 56.05 -17.66
N ASP A 262 -18.24 57.05 -18.38
CA ASP A 262 -16.86 57.02 -18.90
C ASP A 262 -15.81 56.99 -17.77
N SER A 263 -16.04 57.75 -16.70
CA SER A 263 -15.19 57.73 -15.52
C SER A 263 -15.19 56.36 -14.81
N GLN A 264 -16.36 55.75 -14.63
CA GLN A 264 -16.47 54.41 -14.06
C GLN A 264 -15.84 53.34 -14.95
N HIS A 265 -16.04 53.43 -16.26
CA HIS A 265 -15.45 52.49 -17.21
C HIS A 265 -13.92 52.57 -17.23
N LYS A 266 -13.33 53.78 -17.19
CA LYS A 266 -11.89 53.98 -17.03
C LYS A 266 -11.37 53.41 -15.71
N GLY A 267 -12.10 53.59 -14.61
CA GLY A 267 -11.78 53.00 -13.31
C GLY A 267 -11.77 51.47 -13.34
N HIS A 268 -12.80 50.84 -13.90
CA HIS A 268 -12.86 49.39 -14.06
C HIS A 268 -11.76 48.85 -14.97
N GLN A 269 -11.43 49.54 -16.07
CA GLN A 269 -10.32 49.13 -16.95
C GLN A 269 -8.96 49.17 -16.24
N ALA A 270 -8.72 50.18 -15.39
CA ALA A 270 -7.51 50.26 -14.58
C ALA A 270 -7.43 49.11 -13.56
N MET A 271 -8.52 48.83 -12.84
CA MET A 271 -8.59 47.70 -11.89
C MET A 271 -8.38 46.34 -12.56
N ILE A 272 -8.95 46.12 -13.74
CA ILE A 272 -8.75 44.88 -14.51
C ILE A 272 -7.28 44.74 -14.92
N SER A 273 -6.62 45.84 -15.30
CA SER A 273 -5.22 45.83 -15.70
C SER A 273 -4.29 45.55 -14.52
N ASP A 274 -4.55 46.15 -13.36
CA ASP A 274 -3.79 45.89 -12.14
C ASP A 274 -3.99 44.46 -11.63
N ALA A 275 -5.22 43.92 -11.70
CA ALA A 275 -5.52 42.54 -11.34
C ALA A 275 -4.79 41.54 -12.25
N LYS A 276 -4.71 41.83 -13.57
CA LYS A 276 -3.92 41.03 -14.52
C LYS A 276 -2.43 41.06 -14.18
N ARG A 277 -1.87 42.22 -13.85
CA ARG A 277 -0.44 42.33 -13.45
C ARG A 277 -0.16 41.53 -12.17
N ALA A 278 -1.02 41.65 -11.15
CA ALA A 278 -0.88 40.93 -9.88
C ALA A 278 -0.98 39.40 -10.05
N ALA A 279 -1.85 38.93 -10.95
CA ALA A 279 -1.94 37.50 -11.29
C ALA A 279 -0.66 36.99 -11.95
N THR A 280 -0.11 37.74 -12.92
CA THR A 280 1.16 37.40 -13.59
C THR A 280 2.32 37.36 -12.60
N ASP A 281 2.44 38.34 -11.70
CA ASP A 281 3.50 38.38 -10.68
C ASP A 281 3.41 37.20 -9.71
N SER A 282 2.19 36.77 -9.37
CA SER A 282 1.95 35.61 -8.51
C SER A 282 2.35 34.30 -9.20
N ILE A 283 2.06 34.18 -10.50
CA ILE A 283 2.48 33.03 -11.31
C ILE A 283 4.01 32.97 -11.40
N ILE A 284 4.68 34.08 -11.70
CA ILE A 284 6.14 34.15 -11.80
C ILE A 284 6.79 33.71 -10.46
N LYS A 285 6.38 34.30 -9.34
CA LYS A 285 6.89 33.92 -8.01
C LYS A 285 6.68 32.45 -7.66
N SER A 286 5.53 31.89 -8.04
CA SER A 286 5.25 30.47 -7.79
C SER A 286 6.14 29.55 -8.62
N THR A 287 6.46 29.96 -9.85
CA THR A 287 7.30 29.21 -10.79
C THR A 287 8.76 29.23 -10.35
N GLU A 288 9.28 30.41 -9.97
CA GLU A 288 10.64 30.56 -9.43
C GLU A 288 10.83 29.75 -8.14
N LYS A 289 9.85 29.77 -7.23
CA LYS A 289 9.88 28.97 -6.01
C LYS A 289 9.89 27.46 -6.30
N ALA A 290 9.12 27.02 -7.29
CA ALA A 290 9.09 25.62 -7.70
C ALA A 290 10.42 25.18 -8.32
N GLN A 291 11.03 26.02 -9.16
CA GLN A 291 12.35 25.77 -9.77
C GLN A 291 13.45 25.69 -8.71
N ALA A 292 13.51 26.64 -7.77
CA ALA A 292 14.49 26.62 -6.69
C ALA A 292 14.33 25.39 -5.78
N SER A 293 13.09 24.97 -5.50
CA SER A 293 12.84 23.77 -4.68
C SER A 293 13.21 22.47 -5.41
N ALA A 294 13.05 22.42 -6.74
CA ALA A 294 13.47 21.29 -7.56
C ALA A 294 15.00 21.18 -7.64
N GLU A 295 15.71 22.29 -7.79
CA GLU A 295 17.19 22.31 -7.76
C GLU A 295 17.75 21.86 -6.41
N LEU A 296 17.17 22.34 -5.29
CA LEU A 296 17.58 21.90 -3.96
C LEU A 296 17.34 20.39 -3.74
N GLY A 297 16.20 19.86 -4.19
CA GLY A 297 15.90 18.43 -4.08
C GLY A 297 16.85 17.54 -4.89
N LEU A 298 17.30 18.00 -6.07
CA LEU A 298 18.29 17.29 -6.87
C LEU A 298 19.67 17.27 -6.20
N ILE A 299 20.07 18.39 -5.58
CA ILE A 299 21.34 18.48 -4.83
C ILE A 299 21.30 17.56 -3.60
N GLU A 300 20.19 17.56 -2.86
CA GLU A 300 20.03 16.76 -1.64
C GLU A 300 20.01 15.25 -1.96
N SER A 301 19.29 14.84 -3.01
CA SER A 301 19.31 13.47 -3.52
C SER A 301 20.72 13.03 -3.96
N GLY A 302 21.45 13.89 -4.67
CA GLY A 302 22.83 13.60 -5.08
C GLY A 302 23.80 13.46 -3.90
N GLN A 303 23.63 14.26 -2.84
CA GLN A 303 24.43 14.16 -1.62
C GLN A 303 24.13 12.88 -0.84
N VAL A 304 22.85 12.51 -0.69
CA VAL A 304 22.43 11.26 -0.03
C VAL A 304 22.98 10.05 -0.78
N GLN A 305 22.87 10.03 -2.11
CA GLN A 305 23.40 8.93 -2.92
C GLN A 305 24.92 8.79 -2.79
N LYS A 306 25.66 9.91 -2.76
CA LYS A 306 27.10 9.90 -2.52
C LYS A 306 27.46 9.39 -1.12
N GLN A 307 26.73 9.79 -0.08
CA GLN A 307 26.93 9.30 1.29
C GLN A 307 26.61 7.80 1.42
N GLN A 308 25.58 7.32 0.72
CA GLN A 308 25.22 5.91 0.68
C GLN A 308 26.33 5.09 0.01
N MET A 309 26.85 5.51 -1.15
CA MET A 309 27.95 4.84 -1.83
C MET A 309 29.21 4.78 -0.98
N ILE A 310 29.53 5.84 -0.23
CA ILE A 310 30.66 5.85 0.71
C ILE A 310 30.44 4.85 1.87
N SER A 311 29.21 4.76 2.38
CA SER A 311 28.85 3.84 3.47
C SER A 311 28.90 2.38 3.01
N ASP A 312 28.40 2.08 1.82
CA ASP A 312 28.41 0.75 1.24
C ASP A 312 29.84 0.30 0.90
N ALA A 313 30.69 1.20 0.40
CA ALA A 313 32.11 0.93 0.17
C ALA A 313 32.88 0.64 1.47
N LYS A 314 32.58 1.37 2.55
CA LYS A 314 33.15 1.09 3.88
C LYS A 314 32.71 -0.27 4.40
N ARG A 315 31.41 -0.59 4.29
CA ARG A 315 30.84 -1.85 4.74
C ARG A 315 31.44 -3.05 3.98
N SER A 316 31.56 -2.97 2.66
CA SER A 316 32.15 -4.04 1.86
C SER A 316 33.63 -4.27 2.17
N GLY A 317 34.38 -3.21 2.48
CA GLY A 317 35.76 -3.32 2.96
C GLY A 317 35.87 -4.12 4.27
N THR A 318 35.02 -3.84 5.25
CA THR A 318 34.93 -4.61 6.50
C THR A 318 34.46 -6.04 6.28
N ASP A 319 33.44 -6.27 5.46
CA ASP A 319 32.90 -7.61 5.19
C ASP A 319 33.96 -8.50 4.52
N ASN A 320 34.76 -7.94 3.59
CA ASN A 320 35.87 -8.66 2.96
C ASN A 320 36.99 -9.03 3.94
N ILE A 321 37.29 -8.15 4.91
CA ILE A 321 38.28 -8.44 5.97
C ILE A 321 37.74 -9.54 6.91
N ILE A 322 36.47 -9.47 7.30
CA ILE A 322 35.83 -10.47 8.16
C ILE A 322 35.80 -11.84 7.47
N MET A 323 35.34 -11.91 6.21
CA MET A 323 35.31 -13.18 5.46
C MET A 323 36.71 -13.76 5.25
N SER A 324 37.72 -12.93 5.01
CA SER A 324 39.11 -13.40 4.85
C SER A 324 39.65 -13.98 6.16
N ARG A 325 39.32 -13.36 7.30
CA ARG A 325 39.71 -13.85 8.63
C ARG A 325 38.97 -15.13 9.02
N GLU A 326 37.67 -15.20 8.77
CA GLU A 326 36.87 -16.40 9.04
C GLU A 326 37.32 -17.58 8.17
N LYS A 327 37.62 -17.35 6.89
CA LYS A 327 38.18 -18.37 6.00
C LYS A 327 39.54 -18.86 6.50
N ALA A 328 40.40 -17.96 6.96
CA ALA A 328 41.70 -18.32 7.53
C ALA A 328 41.53 -19.15 8.83
N GLN A 329 40.60 -18.78 9.70
CA GLN A 329 40.30 -19.51 10.93
C GLN A 329 39.73 -20.90 10.64
N ALA A 330 38.75 -21.00 9.74
CA ALA A 330 38.16 -22.28 9.34
C ALA A 330 39.21 -23.23 8.70
N THR A 331 40.15 -22.68 7.94
CA THR A 331 41.25 -23.46 7.35
C THR A 331 42.22 -23.97 8.43
N ALA A 332 42.52 -23.14 9.44
CA ALA A 332 43.36 -23.52 10.57
C ALA A 332 42.69 -24.59 11.46
N ASP A 333 41.39 -24.44 11.74
CA ASP A 333 40.62 -25.39 12.55
C ASP A 333 40.49 -26.74 11.85
N LEU A 334 40.24 -26.75 10.53
CA LEU A 334 40.23 -27.98 9.73
C LEU A 334 41.59 -28.66 9.71
N GLY A 335 42.68 -27.90 9.58
CA GLY A 335 44.05 -28.44 9.63
C GLY A 335 44.40 -29.04 11.00
N PHE A 336 43.94 -28.42 12.09
CA PHE A 336 44.11 -28.95 13.45
C PHE A 336 43.34 -30.26 13.65
N ILE A 337 42.08 -30.31 13.20
CA ILE A 337 41.24 -31.51 13.28
C ILE A 337 41.83 -32.66 12.44
N ASP A 338 42.31 -32.38 11.22
CA ASP A 338 42.95 -33.40 10.37
C ASP A 338 44.23 -33.95 11.01
N SER A 339 45.06 -33.09 11.60
CA SER A 339 46.26 -33.51 12.35
C SER A 339 45.91 -34.40 13.55
N GLN A 340 44.91 -34.01 14.35
CA GLN A 340 44.43 -34.80 15.49
C GLN A 340 43.84 -36.14 15.04
N HIS A 341 43.11 -36.14 13.92
CA HIS A 341 42.55 -37.36 13.38
C HIS A 341 43.65 -38.31 12.88
N LYS A 342 44.67 -37.78 12.21
CA LYS A 342 45.84 -38.55 11.75
C LYS A 342 46.64 -39.13 12.91
N GLU A 343 46.86 -38.36 13.98
CA GLU A 343 47.48 -38.85 15.21
C GLU A 343 46.65 -39.96 15.87
N HIS A 344 45.33 -39.78 15.98
CA HIS A 344 44.44 -40.80 16.55
C HIS A 344 44.41 -42.08 15.71
N GLN A 345 44.41 -41.97 14.38
CA GLN A 345 44.52 -43.11 13.48
C GLN A 345 45.86 -43.84 13.62
N GLN A 346 46.95 -43.10 13.82
CA GLN A 346 48.27 -43.66 14.08
C GLN A 346 48.28 -44.41 15.42
N MET A 347 47.74 -43.81 16.49
CA MET A 347 47.63 -44.46 17.80
C MET A 347 46.77 -45.73 17.76
N ILE A 348 45.65 -45.72 17.02
CA ILE A 348 44.84 -46.93 16.81
C ILE A 348 45.63 -48.01 16.08
N SER A 349 46.41 -47.63 15.07
CA SER A 349 47.23 -48.57 14.28
C SER A 349 48.34 -49.19 15.13
N ASP A 350 49.02 -48.38 15.94
CA ASP A 350 50.05 -48.83 16.87
C ASP A 350 49.47 -49.69 17.99
N ALA A 351 48.29 -49.34 18.52
CA ALA A 351 47.57 -50.16 19.49
C ALA A 351 47.20 -51.53 18.91
N LYS A 352 46.68 -51.59 17.68
CA LYS A 352 46.40 -52.85 16.97
C LYS A 352 47.66 -53.70 16.81
N ARG A 353 48.77 -53.08 16.38
CA ARG A 353 50.07 -53.76 16.22
C ARG A 353 50.59 -54.31 17.54
N SER A 354 50.49 -53.53 18.62
CA SER A 354 50.90 -53.96 19.97
C SER A 354 50.05 -55.12 20.51
N GLY A 355 48.75 -55.12 20.22
CA GLY A 355 47.84 -56.21 20.58
C GLY A 355 48.21 -57.51 19.88
N THR A 356 48.49 -57.45 18.58
CA THR A 356 49.00 -58.61 17.84
C THR A 356 50.36 -59.10 18.34
N ASP A 357 51.29 -58.18 18.65
CA ASP A 357 52.61 -58.55 19.19
C ASP A 357 52.49 -59.22 20.56
N ASN A 358 51.59 -58.75 21.42
CA ASN A 358 51.30 -59.36 22.72
C ASN A 358 50.69 -60.76 22.58
N ILE A 359 49.76 -60.95 21.63
CA ILE A 359 49.18 -62.26 21.32
C ILE A 359 50.27 -63.22 20.84
N ILE A 360 51.14 -62.79 19.93
CA ILE A 360 52.25 -63.60 19.39
C ILE A 360 53.19 -64.03 20.52
N LYS A 361 53.68 -63.07 21.34
CA LYS A 361 54.56 -63.38 22.48
C LYS A 361 53.92 -64.36 23.47
N SER A 362 52.64 -64.19 23.78
CA SER A 362 51.93 -65.11 24.68
C SER A 362 51.81 -66.53 24.10
N ARG A 363 51.62 -66.65 22.78
CA ARG A 363 51.55 -67.94 22.09
C ARG A 363 52.90 -68.62 22.00
N GLU A 364 53.96 -67.87 21.69
CA GLU A 364 55.34 -68.37 21.69
C GLU A 364 55.75 -68.87 23.07
N GLN A 365 55.42 -68.13 24.13
CA GLN A 365 55.69 -68.56 25.50
C GLN A 365 54.90 -69.83 25.88
N ALA A 366 53.64 -69.93 25.46
CA ALA A 366 52.83 -71.13 25.65
C ALA A 366 53.39 -72.35 24.89
N GLN A 367 53.85 -72.17 23.65
CA GLN A 367 54.47 -73.22 22.84
C GLN A 367 55.80 -73.68 23.45
N ALA A 368 56.66 -72.75 23.88
CA ALA A 368 57.92 -73.09 24.54
C ALA A 368 57.69 -73.86 25.85
N THR A 369 56.65 -73.51 26.62
CA THR A 369 56.28 -74.23 27.85
C THR A 369 55.77 -75.65 27.54
N ALA A 370 54.99 -75.81 26.47
CA ALA A 370 54.50 -77.11 26.02
C ALA A 370 55.63 -78.01 25.50
N GLU A 371 56.58 -77.46 24.73
CA GLU A 371 57.76 -78.20 24.25
C GLU A 371 58.66 -78.64 25.42
N LEU A 372 58.91 -77.77 26.41
CA LEU A 372 59.66 -78.14 27.61
C LEU A 372 58.96 -79.24 28.41
N GLY A 373 57.64 -79.18 28.57
CA GLY A 373 56.87 -80.23 29.25
C GLY A 373 56.88 -81.57 28.50
N PHE A 374 56.87 -81.54 27.16
CA PHE A 374 56.97 -82.74 26.34
C PHE A 374 58.36 -83.39 26.44
N ILE A 375 59.42 -82.58 26.40
CA ILE A 375 60.81 -83.04 26.56
C ILE A 375 61.03 -83.64 27.95
N ASP A 376 60.50 -83.02 29.02
CA ASP A 376 60.60 -83.56 30.38
C ASP A 376 59.87 -84.90 30.52
N SER A 377 58.67 -85.04 29.93
CA SER A 377 57.93 -86.30 29.90
C SER A 377 58.68 -87.39 29.12
N GLN A 378 59.23 -87.08 27.95
CA GLN A 378 60.05 -88.00 27.16
C GLN A 378 61.34 -88.39 27.88
N HIS A 379 61.98 -87.44 28.56
CA HIS A 379 63.18 -87.72 29.34
C HIS A 379 62.88 -88.63 30.53
N LYS A 380 61.73 -88.44 31.20
CA LYS A 380 61.25 -89.30 32.29
C LYS A 380 60.92 -90.72 31.79
N GLU A 381 60.27 -90.85 30.64
CA GLU A 381 60.06 -92.16 29.99
C GLU A 381 61.39 -92.83 29.61
N HIS A 382 62.32 -92.09 29.00
CA HIS A 382 63.62 -92.64 28.61
C HIS A 382 64.47 -93.04 29.83
N GLN A 383 64.40 -92.29 30.94
CA GLN A 383 65.00 -92.68 32.22
C GLN A 383 64.34 -93.94 32.80
N GLN A 384 63.01 -94.08 32.68
CA GLN A 384 62.27 -95.28 33.09
C GLN A 384 62.72 -96.49 32.27
N MET A 385 62.80 -96.36 30.94
CA MET A 385 63.28 -97.42 30.03
C MET A 385 64.74 -97.80 30.28
N ILE A 386 65.62 -96.83 30.59
CA ILE A 386 67.01 -97.10 30.99
C ILE A 386 67.06 -97.86 32.33
N SER A 387 66.15 -97.55 33.27
CA SER A 387 66.06 -98.28 34.55
C SER A 387 65.60 -99.73 34.34
N ASP A 388 64.66 -99.95 33.43
CA ASP A 388 64.12 -101.27 33.10
C ASP A 388 65.13 -102.11 32.31
N ALA A 389 65.92 -101.48 31.42
CA ALA A 389 67.00 -102.13 30.69
C ALA A 389 68.25 -102.44 31.55
N LYS A 390 68.40 -101.81 32.72
CA LYS A 390 69.47 -102.09 33.70
C LYS A 390 69.13 -103.23 34.67
N ARG A 391 67.96 -103.89 34.57
CA ARG A 391 67.70 -105.16 35.27
C ARG A 391 68.56 -106.27 34.63
N PRO A 392 69.51 -106.88 35.36
CA PRO A 392 70.47 -107.81 34.78
C PRO A 392 69.81 -109.14 34.38
N GLY A 393 69.60 -109.35 33.09
CA GLY A 393 69.31 -110.66 32.48
C GLY A 393 70.41 -111.71 32.67
N THR A 394 71.50 -111.38 33.38
CA THR A 394 72.52 -112.31 33.85
C THR A 394 72.09 -113.12 35.08
N ASP A 395 71.09 -112.69 35.85
CA ASP A 395 70.65 -113.40 37.06
C ASP A 395 69.85 -114.69 36.75
N ASN A 396 69.15 -114.73 35.62
CA ASN A 396 68.41 -115.92 35.19
C ASN A 396 69.32 -117.01 34.60
N ILE A 397 70.46 -116.65 34.03
CA ILE A 397 71.41 -117.62 33.46
C ILE A 397 72.27 -118.27 34.55
N ILE A 398 72.60 -117.54 35.62
CA ILE A 398 73.41 -118.05 36.73
C ILE A 398 72.59 -118.98 37.63
N LYS A 399 71.35 -118.63 38.00
CA LYS A 399 70.46 -119.53 38.77
C LYS A 399 70.14 -120.84 38.06
N SER A 400 69.97 -120.79 36.74
CA SER A 400 69.67 -121.98 35.92
C SER A 400 70.86 -122.94 35.82
N ARG A 401 72.09 -122.42 35.92
CA ARG A 401 73.33 -123.22 35.82
C ARG A 401 73.74 -123.81 37.18
N GLU A 402 73.49 -123.09 38.27
CA GLU A 402 73.73 -123.59 39.63
C GLU A 402 72.74 -124.69 40.04
N GLN A 403 71.46 -124.62 39.62
CA GLN A 403 70.51 -125.71 39.86
C GLN A 403 70.82 -127.00 39.07
N ALA A 404 71.46 -126.88 37.89
CA ALA A 404 71.88 -128.01 37.07
C ALA A 404 73.19 -128.67 37.55
N GLN A 405 74.07 -127.93 38.22
CA GLN A 405 75.30 -128.49 38.82
C GLN A 405 75.04 -129.16 40.17
N ALA A 406 74.11 -128.63 40.99
CA ALA A 406 73.73 -129.25 42.27
C ALA A 406 72.97 -130.59 42.11
N THR A 407 72.24 -130.80 41.00
CA THR A 407 71.55 -132.07 40.73
C THR A 407 72.46 -133.16 40.15
N ALA A 408 73.58 -132.78 39.53
CA ALA A 408 74.58 -133.74 39.04
C ALA A 408 75.51 -134.26 40.15
N GLU A 409 75.83 -133.44 41.17
CA GLU A 409 76.66 -133.87 42.31
C GLU A 409 75.89 -134.71 43.34
N LEU A 410 74.59 -134.49 43.54
CA LEU A 410 73.75 -135.31 44.43
C LEU A 410 73.46 -136.71 43.86
N GLY A 411 73.34 -136.87 42.53
CA GLY A 411 73.16 -138.16 41.89
C GLY A 411 74.40 -139.07 41.94
N PHE A 412 75.60 -138.47 41.95
CA PHE A 412 76.87 -139.21 42.04
C PHE A 412 77.17 -139.68 43.47
N ILE A 413 76.74 -138.90 44.48
CA ILE A 413 76.92 -139.24 45.90
C ILE A 413 75.91 -140.30 46.36
N ASP A 414 74.67 -140.32 45.85
CA ASP A 414 73.68 -141.36 46.19
C ASP A 414 74.04 -142.74 45.61
N SER A 415 74.66 -142.79 44.42
CA SER A 415 75.16 -144.05 43.84
C SER A 415 76.34 -144.63 44.64
N GLN A 416 77.25 -143.79 45.14
CA GLN A 416 78.39 -144.21 45.96
C GLN A 416 77.95 -144.62 47.38
N HIS A 417 76.88 -144.01 47.91
CA HIS A 417 76.36 -144.32 49.24
C HIS A 417 75.54 -145.63 49.28
N LYS A 418 74.87 -146.01 48.17
CA LYS A 418 74.23 -147.34 48.02
C LYS A 418 75.24 -148.48 47.96
N ASP A 419 76.35 -148.30 47.25
CA ASP A 419 77.41 -149.31 47.13
C ASP A 419 78.24 -149.47 48.41
N HIS A 420 78.34 -148.42 49.25
CA HIS A 420 78.94 -148.50 50.58
C HIS A 420 78.00 -149.11 51.64
N GLN A 421 76.68 -148.89 51.57
CA GLN A 421 75.73 -149.52 52.49
C GLN A 421 75.54 -151.02 52.27
N ALA A 422 75.61 -151.49 51.01
CA ALA A 422 75.59 -152.93 50.70
C ALA A 422 76.82 -153.65 51.28
N ASN A 423 78.02 -153.09 51.08
CA ASN A 423 79.29 -153.65 51.57
C ASN A 423 79.43 -153.63 53.12
N ILE A 424 78.80 -152.67 53.82
CA ILE A 424 78.79 -152.63 55.29
C ILE A 424 77.78 -153.65 55.88
N SER A 425 76.70 -153.98 55.16
CA SER A 425 75.71 -154.97 55.61
C SER A 425 76.25 -156.42 55.53
N ASP A 426 77.02 -156.75 54.50
CA ASP A 426 77.68 -158.06 54.34
C ASP A 426 78.87 -158.23 55.29
N ALA A 427 79.60 -157.16 55.61
CA ALA A 427 80.67 -157.17 56.60
C ALA A 427 80.17 -157.34 58.05
N LYS A 428 78.98 -156.81 58.39
CA LYS A 428 78.35 -156.98 59.72
C LYS A 428 77.72 -158.36 59.93
N LYS A 429 77.25 -159.02 58.87
CA LYS A 429 76.75 -160.40 58.92
C LYS A 429 77.88 -161.42 59.12
N THR A 430 79.08 -161.11 58.62
CA THR A 430 80.27 -161.97 58.71
C THR A 430 81.04 -161.78 60.03
N GLN A 431 80.97 -160.60 60.68
CA GLN A 431 81.51 -160.37 62.02
C GLN A 431 80.63 -160.90 63.17
N LEU A 432 79.33 -161.15 62.95
CA LEU A 432 78.45 -161.75 63.99
C LEU A 432 78.59 -163.29 64.10
N ASP A 433 79.02 -163.99 63.05
CA ASP A 433 79.28 -165.45 63.10
C ASP A 433 80.65 -165.81 63.72
N GLN A 434 81.54 -164.83 63.93
CA GLN A 434 82.86 -165.03 64.54
C GLN A 434 82.92 -164.72 66.05
N ILE A 435 81.80 -164.39 66.71
CA ILE A 435 81.74 -164.05 68.16
C ILE A 435 81.21 -165.20 69.04
N VAL A 436 80.82 -166.38 68.49
CA VAL A 436 80.18 -167.46 69.29
C VAL A 436 81.04 -168.71 69.58
N ARG A 437 82.30 -168.82 69.13
CA ARG A 437 83.14 -169.98 69.52
C ARG A 437 84.61 -169.65 69.80
N GLN A 438 84.89 -169.27 71.05
CA GLN A 438 86.13 -169.71 71.71
C GLN A 438 85.97 -171.18 72.16
N PRO A 439 87.06 -171.95 72.26
CA PRO A 439 87.13 -172.92 73.35
C PRO A 439 88.41 -172.83 74.18
N VAL A 440 88.19 -173.08 75.45
CA VAL A 440 89.13 -173.12 76.58
C VAL A 440 90.06 -174.34 76.44
N GLY A 441 91.28 -174.23 76.97
CA GLY A 441 92.38 -175.18 76.73
C GLY A 441 92.26 -176.60 77.31
N GLY A 442 93.33 -177.38 77.07
CA GLY A 442 93.78 -178.51 77.89
C GLY A 442 94.07 -179.84 77.17
N GLY A 443 95.36 -180.24 77.10
CA GLY A 443 95.83 -181.64 77.29
C GLY A 443 96.23 -182.50 76.07
N GLY A 444 97.50 -182.98 76.07
CA GLY A 444 98.06 -184.23 75.47
C GLY A 444 97.87 -184.48 73.96
N ASP A 445 98.62 -185.32 73.24
CA ASP A 445 99.88 -186.05 73.37
C ASP A 445 100.22 -186.48 71.92
N ASP A 446 101.51 -186.70 71.63
CA ASP A 446 102.05 -187.58 70.58
C ASP A 446 101.77 -187.41 69.06
N SER A 447 102.87 -187.26 68.30
CA SER A 447 103.37 -188.17 67.22
C SER A 447 102.51 -188.43 65.94
N VAL A 448 102.97 -188.82 64.74
CA VAL A 448 104.23 -189.02 63.98
C VAL A 448 103.79 -189.47 62.55
N ASN A 449 104.69 -189.35 61.57
CA ASN A 449 104.80 -190.08 60.29
C ASN A 449 103.73 -189.99 59.19
N LEU A 450 104.33 -189.95 57.99
CA LEU A 450 103.82 -190.13 56.63
C LEU A 450 103.01 -188.98 56.04
#